data_AF-A0A0A1FF60-F1
#
_entry.id   AF-A0A0A1FF60-F1
#
_cell.length_a   1.000
_cell.length_b   1.000
_cell.length_c   1.000
_cell.angle_alpha   90.00
_cell.angle_beta   90.00
_cell.angle_gamma   90.00
#
_symmetry.space_group_name_H-M   'P 1'
#
loop_
_entity.id
_entity.type
_entity.pdbx_description
1 polymer ?
#
loop_
_entity_poly.entity_id
_entity_poly.type
_entity_poly.pdbx_seq_one_letter_code
_entity_poly.pdbx_strand_id
1 'polypeptide(L)'
;MFLIAFYFLCIRFEFFTYTHFPIRFNRITRKIHVFRGNGPNGVLTVPWDDAFFHIGHSQKTPNLCDIRGEILDGDIVKDTFALGHFFERPQPVLEMWEFIRRYMEEGPEAVAENPLDRYVGLSVTGSFKNCLIMSRIFYGADTPFTQVISLPLVALSTATRWLIFKTCKVPVFPPEIEAECVVEANDPNVWPIPETSGQFAAENPAIMQRAVERAEKAATQ
;
A
#
# COMPACT_ATOMS: atom_id res chain seq x y z
N MET A 1 -24.40 -23.59 15.46
CA MET A 1 -23.55 -23.00 16.52
C MET A 1 -22.07 -22.97 16.14
N PHE A 2 -21.47 -24.10 15.73
CA PHE A 2 -20.05 -24.17 15.34
C PHE A 2 -19.67 -23.32 14.10
N LEU A 3 -20.50 -23.34 13.05
CA LEU A 3 -20.29 -22.51 11.85
C LEU A 3 -20.41 -21.01 12.13
N ILE A 4 -21.31 -20.63 13.05
CA ILE A 4 -21.49 -19.24 13.48
C ILE A 4 -20.27 -18.80 14.29
N ALA A 5 -19.80 -19.64 15.23
CA ALA A 5 -18.58 -19.37 15.97
C ALA A 5 -17.35 -19.26 15.05
N PHE A 6 -17.19 -20.17 14.08
CA PHE A 6 -16.10 -20.14 13.10
C PHE A 6 -16.14 -18.90 12.20
N TYR A 7 -17.34 -18.46 11.79
CA TYR A 7 -17.53 -17.21 11.06
C TYR A 7 -17.06 -15.99 11.86
N PHE A 8 -17.52 -15.87 13.12
CA PHE A 8 -17.19 -14.73 13.97
C PHE A 8 -15.75 -14.74 14.50
N LEU A 9 -15.12 -15.91 14.59
CA LEU A 9 -13.77 -16.08 15.11
C LEU A 9 -12.69 -15.91 14.02
N CYS A 10 -12.94 -16.41 12.80
CA CYS A 10 -11.91 -16.49 11.76
C CYS A 10 -12.31 -15.78 10.46
N ILE A 11 -13.47 -16.12 9.90
CA ILE A 11 -13.80 -15.73 8.51
C ILE A 11 -14.09 -14.23 8.38
N ARG A 12 -14.78 -13.61 9.36
CA ARG A 12 -15.25 -12.21 9.24
C ARG A 12 -14.15 -11.15 9.17
N PHE A 13 -12.92 -11.48 9.56
CA PHE A 13 -11.81 -10.53 9.57
C PHE A 13 -11.12 -10.46 8.21
N GLU A 14 -11.19 -11.54 7.44
CA GLU A 14 -10.56 -11.67 6.12
C GLU A 14 -11.58 -11.57 4.98
N PHE A 15 -12.81 -12.07 5.21
CA PHE A 15 -13.91 -12.04 4.25
C PHE A 15 -14.99 -11.05 4.68
N PHE A 16 -15.70 -10.47 3.69
CA PHE A 16 -16.81 -9.53 3.90
C PHE A 16 -16.44 -8.24 4.66
N THR A 17 -15.15 -7.88 4.67
CA THR A 17 -14.62 -6.63 5.21
C THR A 17 -14.29 -5.66 4.06
N TYR A 18 -13.14 -4.98 4.09
CA TYR A 18 -12.61 -4.16 3.00
C TYR A 18 -11.47 -4.83 2.26
N THR A 19 -11.34 -4.49 0.97
CA THR A 19 -10.23 -4.97 0.13
C THR A 19 -8.88 -4.36 0.52
N HIS A 20 -8.90 -3.15 1.09
CA HIS A 20 -7.73 -2.42 1.58
C HIS A 20 -8.16 -1.26 2.49
N PHE A 21 -7.20 -0.61 3.17
CA PHE A 21 -7.41 0.53 4.06
C PHE A 21 -6.60 1.75 3.56
N PRO A 22 -7.16 2.56 2.65
CA PRO A 22 -6.43 3.63 2.00
C PRO A 22 -6.16 4.80 2.94
N ILE A 23 -5.04 5.48 2.70
CA ILE A 23 -4.71 6.77 3.29
C ILE A 23 -4.61 7.77 2.15
N ARG A 24 -5.34 8.89 2.27
CA ARG A 24 -5.37 9.94 1.26
C ARG A 24 -4.68 11.18 1.79
N PHE A 25 -3.68 11.64 1.06
CA PHE A 25 -2.96 12.88 1.34
C PHE A 25 -3.50 13.98 0.44
N ASN A 26 -4.11 15.00 1.03
CA ASN A 26 -4.54 16.20 0.31
C ASN A 26 -3.51 17.31 0.55
N ARG A 27 -2.66 17.53 -0.46
CA ARG A 27 -1.63 18.57 -0.45
C ARG A 27 -2.21 19.98 -0.39
N ILE A 28 -3.32 20.23 -1.07
CA ILE A 28 -3.90 21.56 -1.23
C ILE A 28 -4.47 22.04 0.10
N THR A 29 -5.23 21.17 0.78
CA THR A 29 -5.80 21.49 2.10
C THR A 29 -4.89 21.10 3.26
N ARG A 30 -3.73 20.51 2.96
CA ARG A 30 -2.75 19.97 3.93
C ARG A 30 -3.39 19.03 4.94
N LYS A 31 -4.23 18.10 4.49
CA LYS A 31 -4.89 17.10 5.34
C LYS A 31 -4.51 15.68 4.97
N ILE A 32 -4.62 14.80 5.95
CA ILE A 32 -4.47 13.36 5.81
C ILE A 32 -5.80 12.71 6.21
N HIS A 33 -6.36 11.89 5.33
CA HIS A 33 -7.57 11.11 5.59
C HIS A 33 -7.22 9.63 5.66
N VAL A 34 -7.35 9.04 6.85
CA VAL A 34 -7.05 7.62 7.13
C VAL A 34 -8.35 6.84 7.20
N PHE A 35 -8.58 5.94 6.25
CA PHE A 35 -9.77 5.11 6.20
C PHE A 35 -9.73 3.98 7.25
N ARG A 36 -10.80 3.85 8.03
CA ARG A 36 -11.01 2.80 9.05
C ARG A 36 -12.28 1.99 8.79
N GLY A 37 -13.25 2.58 8.10
CA GLY A 37 -14.49 1.94 7.67
C GLY A 37 -15.52 2.94 7.16
N ASN A 38 -16.64 2.44 6.67
CA ASN A 38 -17.80 3.25 6.23
C ASN A 38 -18.84 3.50 7.34
N GLY A 39 -18.51 3.21 8.61
CA GLY A 39 -19.38 3.50 9.76
C GLY A 39 -19.17 4.91 10.33
N PRO A 40 -19.92 5.29 11.38
CA PRO A 40 -19.67 6.52 12.12
C PRO A 40 -18.22 6.59 12.62
N ASN A 41 -17.57 7.75 12.47
CA ASN A 41 -16.14 7.94 12.78
C ASN A 41 -15.21 6.97 12.02
N GLY A 42 -15.64 6.49 10.86
CA GLY A 42 -14.91 5.53 10.03
C GLY A 42 -13.73 6.14 9.26
N VAL A 43 -13.49 7.45 9.37
CA VAL A 43 -12.32 8.12 8.80
C VAL A 43 -11.71 9.04 9.86
N LEU A 44 -10.41 8.90 10.08
CA LEU A 44 -9.63 9.88 10.83
C LEU A 44 -9.13 10.94 9.85
N THR A 45 -9.42 12.21 10.11
CA THR A 45 -8.90 13.35 9.34
C THR A 45 -8.03 14.21 10.24
N VAL A 46 -6.79 14.46 9.82
CA VAL A 46 -5.80 15.23 10.59
C VAL A 46 -5.09 16.24 9.69
N PRO A 47 -4.76 17.45 10.18
CA PRO A 47 -3.84 18.33 9.49
C PRO A 47 -2.46 17.66 9.37
N TRP A 48 -1.83 17.82 8.21
CA TRP A 48 -0.49 17.27 7.94
C TRP A 48 0.54 17.76 8.96
N ASP A 49 0.47 19.05 9.29
CA ASP A 49 1.41 19.72 10.20
C ASP A 49 1.25 19.29 11.67
N ASP A 50 0.13 18.63 12.01
CA ASP A 50 -0.15 18.12 13.36
C ASP A 50 0.21 16.63 13.53
N ALA A 51 0.55 15.93 12.43
CA ALA A 51 0.92 14.52 12.46
C ALA A 51 2.43 14.35 12.68
N PHE A 52 2.81 13.59 13.72
CA PHE A 52 4.21 13.28 13.99
C PHE A 52 4.60 11.96 13.32
N PHE A 53 5.54 12.01 12.38
CA PHE A 53 6.01 10.83 11.65
C PHE A 53 7.33 10.30 12.19
N HIS A 54 7.42 8.98 12.33
CA HIS A 54 8.67 8.31 12.68
C HIS A 54 8.75 6.89 12.10
N ILE A 55 9.94 6.31 12.11
CA ILE A 55 10.14 4.90 11.76
C ILE A 55 9.73 4.05 12.97
N GLY A 56 8.67 3.27 12.78
CA GLY A 56 8.25 2.24 13.71
C GLY A 56 8.98 0.93 13.47
N HIS A 57 9.14 0.14 14.53
CA HIS A 57 9.66 -1.22 14.46
C HIS A 57 8.64 -2.22 14.99
N SER A 58 8.59 -3.41 14.38
CA SER A 58 7.75 -4.49 14.89
C SER A 58 8.32 -5.06 16.18
N GLN A 59 7.47 -5.21 17.20
CA GLN A 59 7.87 -5.83 18.47
C GLN A 59 8.18 -7.33 18.33
N LYS A 60 7.55 -8.00 17.34
CA LYS A 60 7.71 -9.45 17.12
C LYS A 60 8.85 -9.78 16.17
N THR A 61 9.12 -8.89 15.21
CA THR A 61 10.14 -9.08 14.17
C THR A 61 10.96 -7.80 14.06
N PRO A 62 12.01 -7.62 14.88
CA PRO A 62 12.69 -6.33 15.04
C PRO A 62 13.24 -5.70 13.75
N ASN A 63 13.54 -6.54 12.75
CA ASN A 63 14.05 -6.11 11.45
C ASN A 63 12.96 -5.44 10.58
N LEU A 64 11.68 -5.71 10.84
CA LEU A 64 10.60 -5.07 10.10
C LEU A 64 10.36 -3.66 10.63
N CYS A 65 10.43 -2.70 9.72
CA CYS A 65 10.17 -1.30 9.97
C CYS A 65 9.14 -0.72 9.00
N ASP A 66 8.40 0.28 9.48
CA ASP A 66 7.32 0.98 8.78
C ASP A 66 7.35 2.48 9.13
N ILE A 67 6.69 3.34 8.35
CA ILE A 67 6.43 4.71 8.81
C ILE A 67 5.13 4.73 9.61
N ARG A 68 5.17 5.36 10.78
CA ARG A 68 3.99 5.59 11.62
C ARG A 68 3.72 7.07 11.75
N GLY A 69 2.46 7.46 11.55
CA GLY A 69 1.93 8.77 11.89
C GLY A 69 1.24 8.71 13.25
N GLU A 70 1.70 9.54 14.18
CA GLU A 70 1.20 9.66 15.54
C GLU A 70 0.47 10.99 15.70
N ILE A 71 -0.68 10.97 16.36
CA ILE A 71 -1.46 12.15 16.73
C ILE A 71 -1.28 12.39 18.22
N LEU A 72 -0.69 13.54 18.56
CA LEU A 72 -0.27 13.85 19.91
C LEU A 72 -1.23 14.82 20.61
N ASP A 73 -1.35 14.66 21.92
CA ASP A 73 -1.96 15.61 22.87
C ASP A 73 -0.95 15.84 23.99
N GLY A 74 -0.08 16.85 23.81
CA GLY A 74 1.14 17.00 24.60
C GLY A 74 2.07 15.80 24.41
N ASP A 75 2.42 15.14 25.50
CA ASP A 75 3.30 13.95 25.49
C ASP A 75 2.54 12.62 25.31
N ILE A 76 1.22 12.68 25.07
CA ILE A 76 0.36 11.49 24.96
C ILE A 76 0.02 11.22 23.50
N VAL A 77 0.34 10.02 23.02
CA VAL A 77 -0.15 9.51 21.74
C VAL A 77 -1.64 9.17 21.86
N LYS A 78 -2.49 9.91 21.14
CA LYS A 78 -3.93 9.68 21.08
C LYS A 78 -4.32 8.68 20.00
N ASP A 79 -3.60 8.69 18.89
CA ASP A 79 -3.91 7.87 17.74
C ASP A 79 -2.66 7.58 16.91
N THR A 80 -2.67 6.42 16.24
CA THR A 80 -1.56 5.91 15.44
C THR A 80 -2.09 5.33 14.13
N PHE A 81 -1.41 5.59 13.03
CA PHE A 81 -1.63 4.89 11.77
C PHE A 81 -0.30 4.54 11.11
N ALA A 82 -0.26 3.39 10.42
CA ALA A 82 0.91 2.95 9.66
C ALA A 82 0.74 3.33 8.18
N LEU A 83 1.80 3.85 7.57
CA LEU A 83 1.83 4.20 6.16
C LEU A 83 2.37 3.05 5.32
N GLY A 84 1.59 2.66 4.31
CA GLY A 84 2.07 1.85 3.20
C GLY A 84 2.60 0.47 3.62
N HIS A 85 3.76 0.12 3.07
CA HIS A 85 4.40 -1.18 3.28
C HIS A 85 5.48 -1.12 4.35
N PHE A 86 5.62 -2.24 5.07
CA PHE A 86 6.77 -2.48 5.94
C PHE A 86 7.89 -3.18 5.16
N PHE A 87 9.13 -2.97 5.57
CA PHE A 87 10.30 -3.58 4.96
C PHE A 87 11.30 -4.05 6.02
N GLU A 88 12.15 -5.02 5.67
CA GLU A 88 13.25 -5.49 6.53
C GLU A 88 14.43 -4.50 6.60
N ARG A 89 14.47 -3.55 5.67
CA ARG A 89 15.51 -2.53 5.58
C ARG A 89 14.87 -1.14 5.71
N PRO A 90 15.54 -0.18 6.37
CA PRO A 90 15.03 1.19 6.48
C PRO A 90 14.96 1.92 5.14
N GLN A 91 15.84 1.61 4.18
CA GLN A 91 15.98 2.39 2.96
C GLN A 91 14.67 2.51 2.13
N PRO A 92 13.93 1.42 1.82
CA PRO A 92 12.66 1.55 1.11
C PRO A 92 11.57 2.31 1.89
N VAL A 93 11.60 2.22 3.23
CA VAL A 93 10.70 2.97 4.11
C VAL A 93 10.99 4.47 4.01
N LEU A 94 12.27 4.85 3.99
CA LEU A 94 12.72 6.22 3.81
C LEU A 94 12.41 6.77 2.41
N GLU A 95 12.60 5.97 1.36
CA GLU A 95 12.25 6.37 -0.01
C GLU A 95 10.73 6.63 -0.16
N MET A 96 9.91 5.76 0.43
CA MET A 96 8.46 5.94 0.48
C MET A 96 8.07 7.20 1.27
N TRP A 97 8.72 7.44 2.41
CA TRP A 97 8.51 8.66 3.20
C TRP A 97 8.87 9.91 2.41
N GLU A 98 10.03 9.91 1.77
CA GLU A 98 10.53 11.06 1.03
C GLU A 98 9.62 11.40 -0.17
N PHE A 99 9.03 10.39 -0.82
CA PHE A 99 7.98 10.60 -1.82
C PHE A 99 6.79 11.37 -1.23
N ILE A 100 6.26 10.94 -0.08
CA ILE A 100 5.10 11.57 0.57
C ILE A 100 5.44 12.98 1.05
N ARG A 101 6.59 13.16 1.71
CA ARG A 101 7.06 14.46 2.20
C ARG A 101 7.22 15.46 1.06
N ARG A 102 7.93 15.10 -0.02
CA ARG A 102 8.09 15.96 -1.20
C ARG A 102 6.75 16.29 -1.84
N TYR A 103 5.84 15.33 -1.95
CA TYR A 103 4.49 15.59 -2.46
C TYR A 103 3.74 16.65 -1.64
N MET A 104 3.78 16.52 -0.30
CA MET A 104 3.06 17.40 0.62
C MET A 104 3.69 18.77 0.81
N GLU A 105 5.01 18.89 0.69
CA GLU A 105 5.76 20.13 0.95
C GLU A 105 6.18 20.87 -0.32
N GLU A 106 6.63 20.15 -1.35
CA GLU A 106 7.22 20.72 -2.56
C GLU A 106 6.27 20.61 -3.76
N GLY A 107 5.39 19.60 -3.77
CA GLY A 107 4.38 19.38 -4.80
C GLY A 107 4.67 18.18 -5.71
N PRO A 108 3.73 17.87 -6.63
CA PRO A 108 3.78 16.66 -7.45
C PRO A 108 4.93 16.66 -8.47
N GLU A 109 5.44 17.81 -8.88
CA GLU A 109 6.58 17.87 -9.80
C GLU A 109 7.89 17.42 -9.14
N ALA A 110 7.97 17.52 -7.80
CA ALA A 110 9.16 17.18 -7.04
C ALA A 110 9.32 15.67 -6.80
N VAL A 111 8.26 14.86 -6.91
CA VAL A 111 8.31 13.47 -6.44
C VAL A 111 9.05 12.50 -7.36
N ALA A 112 9.21 12.83 -8.65
CA ALA A 112 9.96 12.01 -9.60
C ALA A 112 10.61 12.86 -10.69
N GLU A 113 11.94 12.93 -10.60
CA GLU A 113 12.80 13.66 -11.53
C GLU A 113 12.91 12.96 -12.88
N ASN A 114 12.99 11.63 -12.88
CA ASN A 114 13.07 10.84 -14.11
C ASN A 114 11.66 10.39 -14.55
N PRO A 115 11.27 10.61 -15.83
CA PRO A 115 9.98 10.12 -16.34
C PRO A 115 9.77 8.61 -16.18
N LEU A 116 10.83 7.80 -16.18
CA LEU A 116 10.75 6.35 -15.97
C LEU A 116 10.40 5.97 -14.53
N ASP A 117 10.47 6.90 -13.57
CA ASP A 117 10.08 6.68 -12.18
C ASP A 117 8.60 7.08 -11.91
N ARG A 118 7.88 7.64 -12.91
CA ARG A 118 6.50 8.17 -12.79
C ARG A 118 5.43 7.12 -13.07
N TYR A 119 5.34 6.10 -12.22
CA TYR A 119 4.31 5.05 -12.31
C TYR A 119 4.05 4.41 -10.94
N VAL A 120 2.90 3.75 -10.79
CA VAL A 120 2.63 2.93 -9.60
C VAL A 120 3.17 1.52 -9.83
N GLY A 121 4.05 1.03 -8.96
CA GLY A 121 4.70 -0.28 -9.18
C GLY A 121 3.83 -1.51 -8.95
N LEU A 122 2.79 -1.39 -8.11
CA LEU A 122 1.91 -2.48 -7.72
C LEU A 122 0.50 -2.28 -8.24
N SER A 123 -0.13 -3.35 -8.70
CA SER A 123 -1.55 -3.33 -9.04
C SER A 123 -2.39 -3.57 -7.79
N VAL A 124 -3.38 -2.71 -7.58
CA VAL A 124 -4.41 -2.87 -6.54
C VAL A 124 -5.60 -3.72 -7.01
N THR A 125 -5.60 -4.16 -8.28
CA THR A 125 -6.72 -4.91 -8.85
C THR A 125 -6.75 -6.34 -8.30
N GLY A 126 -7.86 -6.73 -7.68
CA GLY A 126 -8.13 -8.07 -7.16
C GLY A 126 -8.39 -9.15 -8.23
N SER A 127 -7.67 -9.12 -9.35
CA SER A 127 -7.79 -10.10 -10.44
C SER A 127 -7.19 -11.45 -10.01
N PHE A 128 -7.66 -12.55 -10.61
CA PHE A 128 -7.11 -13.88 -10.33
C PHE A 128 -5.61 -13.95 -10.69
N LYS A 129 -5.22 -13.29 -11.80
CA LYS A 129 -3.81 -13.18 -12.23
C LYS A 129 -2.96 -12.46 -11.18
N ASN A 130 -3.41 -11.35 -10.60
CA ASN A 130 -2.68 -10.66 -9.53
C ASN A 130 -2.62 -11.49 -8.24
N CYS A 131 -3.68 -12.23 -7.91
CA CYS A 131 -3.66 -13.16 -6.78
C CYS A 131 -2.58 -14.24 -6.98
N LEU A 132 -2.51 -14.82 -8.18
CA LEU A 132 -1.51 -15.83 -8.53
C LEU A 132 -0.08 -15.27 -8.46
N ILE A 133 0.16 -14.09 -9.03
CA ILE A 133 1.46 -13.42 -9.00
C ILE A 133 1.91 -13.21 -7.54
N MET A 134 1.04 -12.65 -6.70
CA MET A 134 1.36 -12.38 -5.29
C MET A 134 1.59 -13.67 -4.50
N SER A 135 0.76 -14.70 -4.69
CA SER A 135 0.97 -15.99 -4.02
C SER A 135 2.27 -16.67 -4.45
N ARG A 136 2.67 -16.57 -5.72
CA ARG A 136 3.96 -17.08 -6.20
C ARG A 136 5.15 -16.36 -5.56
N ILE A 137 5.09 -15.03 -5.48
CA ILE A 137 6.12 -14.20 -4.82
C ILE A 137 6.23 -14.58 -3.35
N PHE A 138 5.08 -14.69 -2.65
CA PHE A 138 5.05 -15.01 -1.22
C PHE A 138 5.68 -16.38 -0.90
N TYR A 139 5.49 -17.39 -1.75
CA TYR A 139 6.03 -18.73 -1.54
C TYR A 139 7.39 -18.98 -2.24
N GLY A 140 8.03 -17.97 -2.84
CA GLY A 140 9.34 -18.14 -3.50
C GLY A 140 9.33 -19.14 -4.67
N ALA A 141 8.24 -19.14 -5.45
CA ALA A 141 8.03 -20.06 -6.56
C ALA A 141 8.78 -19.64 -7.84
N ASP A 142 10.08 -19.40 -7.72
CA ASP A 142 10.94 -18.82 -8.76
C ASP A 142 11.59 -19.89 -9.65
N THR A 143 11.92 -21.06 -9.10
CA THR A 143 12.54 -22.18 -9.83
C THR A 143 11.51 -23.25 -10.20
N PRO A 144 11.74 -24.08 -11.25
CA PRO A 144 10.83 -25.19 -11.55
C PRO A 144 10.58 -26.13 -10.37
N PHE A 145 11.63 -26.42 -9.58
CA PHE A 145 11.52 -27.26 -8.40
C PHE A 145 10.64 -26.64 -7.30
N THR A 146 10.90 -25.37 -6.95
CA THR A 146 10.10 -24.67 -5.94
C THR A 146 8.66 -24.43 -6.40
N GLN A 147 8.43 -24.23 -7.70
CA GLN A 147 7.08 -24.15 -8.27
C GLN A 147 6.27 -25.43 -8.07
N VAL A 148 6.85 -26.60 -8.34
CA VAL A 148 6.15 -27.89 -8.18
C VAL A 148 5.81 -28.15 -6.71
N ILE A 149 6.76 -27.93 -5.80
CA ILE A 149 6.57 -28.21 -4.37
C ILE A 149 5.59 -27.21 -3.74
N SER A 150 5.65 -25.93 -4.11
CA SER A 150 4.77 -24.90 -3.56
C SER A 150 3.40 -24.84 -4.24
N LEU A 151 3.20 -25.51 -5.39
CA LEU A 151 1.96 -25.47 -6.18
C LEU A 151 0.67 -25.63 -5.35
N PRO A 152 0.51 -26.63 -4.45
CA PRO A 152 -0.71 -26.75 -3.66
C PRO A 152 -0.95 -25.53 -2.76
N LEU A 153 0.11 -24.97 -2.15
CA LEU A 153 0.02 -23.78 -1.30
C LEU A 153 -0.27 -22.52 -2.12
N VAL A 154 0.40 -22.36 -3.27
CA VAL A 154 0.16 -21.26 -4.20
C VAL A 154 -1.27 -21.29 -4.71
N ALA A 155 -1.78 -22.45 -5.13
CA ALA A 155 -3.15 -22.60 -5.63
C ALA A 155 -4.19 -22.28 -4.55
N LEU A 156 -4.02 -22.83 -3.34
CA LEU A 156 -4.91 -22.55 -2.21
C LEU A 156 -4.89 -21.07 -1.83
N SER A 157 -3.70 -20.46 -1.72
CA SER A 157 -3.54 -19.04 -1.40
C SER A 157 -4.16 -18.15 -2.49
N THR A 158 -3.95 -18.49 -3.77
CA THR A 158 -4.52 -17.76 -4.90
C THR A 158 -6.04 -17.79 -4.85
N ALA A 159 -6.64 -18.96 -4.69
CA ALA A 159 -8.09 -19.12 -4.62
C ALA A 159 -8.69 -18.38 -3.41
N THR A 160 -8.05 -18.50 -2.24
CA THR A 160 -8.48 -17.83 -1.01
C THR A 160 -8.42 -16.31 -1.16
N ARG A 161 -7.28 -15.77 -1.62
CA ARG A 161 -7.09 -14.32 -1.84
C ARG A 161 -8.07 -13.78 -2.88
N TRP A 162 -8.31 -14.52 -3.95
CA TRP A 162 -9.28 -14.14 -4.95
C TRP A 162 -10.71 -14.10 -4.38
N LEU A 163 -11.10 -15.08 -3.57
CA LEU A 163 -12.39 -15.09 -2.90
C LEU A 163 -12.53 -13.94 -1.89
N ILE A 164 -11.47 -13.60 -1.16
CA ILE A 164 -11.43 -12.41 -0.29
C ILE A 164 -11.75 -11.16 -1.10
N PHE A 165 -11.07 -10.91 -2.22
CA PHE A 165 -11.37 -9.74 -3.08
C PHE A 165 -12.79 -9.72 -3.63
N LYS A 166 -13.41 -10.88 -3.87
CA LYS A 166 -14.81 -10.97 -4.34
C LYS A 166 -15.85 -10.74 -3.25
N THR A 167 -15.51 -11.05 -2.00
CA THR A 167 -16.44 -10.93 -0.88
C THR A 167 -16.29 -9.62 -0.13
N CYS A 168 -15.10 -9.02 -0.14
CA CYS A 168 -14.80 -7.76 0.52
C CYS A 168 -15.24 -6.55 -0.32
N LYS A 169 -15.52 -5.45 0.38
CA LYS A 169 -15.98 -4.19 -0.19
C LYS A 169 -14.79 -3.32 -0.60
N VAL A 170 -14.96 -2.55 -1.67
CA VAL A 170 -14.01 -1.47 -1.98
C VAL A 170 -14.27 -0.32 -0.99
N PRO A 171 -13.24 0.19 -0.29
CA PRO A 171 -13.39 1.32 0.61
C PRO A 171 -13.77 2.58 -0.19
N VAL A 172 -14.68 3.38 0.34
CA VAL A 172 -15.14 4.64 -0.26
C VAL A 172 -15.07 5.72 0.81
N PHE A 173 -14.45 6.87 0.53
CA PHE A 173 -14.45 7.96 1.50
C PHE A 173 -15.83 8.64 1.54
N PRO A 174 -16.20 9.29 2.66
CA PRO A 174 -17.39 10.12 2.73
C PRO A 174 -17.47 11.17 1.60
N PRO A 175 -18.67 11.53 1.12
CA PRO A 175 -18.86 12.44 -0.01
C PRO A 175 -18.13 13.77 0.13
N GLU A 176 -18.03 14.30 1.35
CA GLU A 176 -17.31 15.53 1.65
C GLU A 176 -15.81 15.45 1.38
N ILE A 177 -15.18 14.30 1.68
CA ILE A 177 -13.75 14.06 1.41
C ILE A 177 -13.54 13.78 -0.08
N GLU A 178 -14.47 13.08 -0.73
CA GLU A 178 -14.40 12.86 -2.18
C GLU A 178 -14.52 14.18 -2.95
N ALA A 179 -15.41 15.08 -2.52
CA ALA A 179 -15.56 16.41 -3.11
C ALA A 179 -14.33 17.30 -2.87
N GLU A 180 -13.65 17.19 -1.72
CA GLU A 180 -12.43 17.92 -1.41
C GLU A 180 -11.20 17.40 -2.18
N CYS A 181 -11.23 16.15 -2.63
CA CYS A 181 -10.07 15.45 -3.22
C CYS A 181 -10.26 15.12 -4.72
N VAL A 182 -11.02 15.94 -5.44
CA VAL A 182 -11.21 15.76 -6.88
C VAL A 182 -9.90 16.01 -7.62
N VAL A 183 -9.48 15.05 -8.43
CA VAL A 183 -8.32 15.18 -9.32
C VAL A 183 -8.78 15.75 -10.66
N GLU A 184 -8.10 16.78 -11.14
CA GLU A 184 -8.36 17.39 -12.45
C GLU A 184 -8.19 16.36 -13.58
N ALA A 185 -9.13 16.32 -14.52
CA ALA A 185 -9.17 15.28 -15.55
C ALA A 185 -7.91 15.23 -16.46
N ASN A 186 -7.18 16.34 -16.56
CA ASN A 186 -5.96 16.47 -17.38
C ASN A 186 -4.71 16.76 -16.53
N ASP A 187 -4.70 16.40 -15.25
CA ASP A 187 -3.51 16.59 -14.40
C ASP A 187 -2.33 15.74 -14.94
N PRO A 188 -1.20 16.35 -15.36
CA PRO A 188 -0.05 15.63 -15.89
C PRO A 188 0.66 14.76 -14.82
N ASN A 189 0.29 14.91 -13.55
CA ASN A 189 0.84 14.16 -12.44
C ASN A 189 -0.01 12.96 -12.02
N VAL A 190 -1.05 12.60 -12.79
CA VAL A 190 -1.71 11.30 -12.63
C VAL A 190 -0.82 10.20 -13.17
N TRP A 191 -0.24 9.41 -12.27
CA TRP A 191 0.64 8.32 -12.65
C TRP A 191 -0.14 7.08 -13.09
N PRO A 192 0.31 6.38 -14.14
CA PRO A 192 -0.35 5.18 -14.60
C PRO A 192 -0.26 4.06 -13.56
N ILE A 193 -1.35 3.32 -13.40
CA ILE A 193 -1.46 2.16 -12.51
C ILE A 193 -1.52 0.90 -13.38
N PRO A 194 -0.70 -0.12 -13.11
CA PRO A 194 -0.70 -1.32 -13.93
C PRO A 194 -1.92 -2.20 -13.64
N GLU A 195 -2.45 -2.86 -14.67
CA GLU A 195 -3.47 -3.88 -14.51
C GLU A 195 -2.93 -5.11 -13.78
N THR A 196 -1.65 -5.43 -14.03
CA THR A 196 -0.94 -6.49 -13.31
C THR A 196 0.42 -6.06 -12.79
N SER A 197 0.75 -6.49 -11.57
CA SER A 197 2.05 -6.18 -10.97
C SER A 197 3.19 -6.67 -11.88
N GLY A 198 4.14 -5.78 -12.19
CA GLY A 198 5.23 -6.04 -13.15
C GLY A 198 4.92 -5.75 -14.62
N GLN A 199 3.70 -5.31 -14.97
CA GLN A 199 3.31 -5.02 -16.36
C GLN A 199 4.23 -4.02 -17.05
N PHE A 200 4.45 -2.84 -16.46
CA PHE A 200 5.26 -1.80 -17.11
C PHE A 200 6.72 -2.21 -17.29
N ALA A 201 7.29 -2.98 -16.36
CA ALA A 201 8.64 -3.53 -16.51
C ALA A 201 8.72 -4.56 -17.64
N ALA A 202 7.64 -5.33 -17.88
CA ALA A 202 7.57 -6.28 -18.99
C ALA A 202 7.38 -5.58 -20.36
N GLU A 203 6.62 -4.49 -20.40
CA GLU A 203 6.36 -3.71 -21.61
C GLU A 203 7.52 -2.77 -21.99
N ASN A 204 8.21 -2.23 -20.99
CA ASN A 204 9.34 -1.32 -21.16
C ASN A 204 10.54 -1.77 -20.32
N PRO A 205 11.52 -2.49 -20.91
CA PRO A 205 12.71 -2.96 -20.21
C PRO A 205 13.55 -1.84 -19.57
N ALA A 206 13.46 -0.60 -20.05
CA ALA A 206 14.18 0.54 -19.48
C ALA A 206 13.73 0.84 -18.04
N ILE A 207 12.46 0.57 -17.69
CA ILE A 207 11.95 0.71 -16.33
C ILE A 207 12.69 -0.25 -15.39
N MET A 208 12.87 -1.50 -15.80
CA MET A 208 13.60 -2.49 -15.00
C MET A 208 15.08 -2.13 -14.88
N GLN A 209 15.73 -1.72 -15.98
CA GLN A 209 17.13 -1.28 -15.97
C GLN A 209 17.34 -0.11 -15.00
N ARG A 210 16.47 0.89 -15.06
CA ARG A 210 16.49 2.05 -14.16
C ARG A 210 16.31 1.63 -12.70
N ALA A 211 15.40 0.70 -12.40
CA ALA A 211 15.19 0.19 -11.05
C ALA A 211 16.44 -0.53 -10.51
N VAL A 212 17.12 -1.32 -11.35
CA VAL A 212 18.40 -1.98 -11.01
C VAL A 212 19.49 -0.93 -10.73
N GLU A 213 19.66 0.06 -11.60
CA GLU A 213 20.64 1.13 -11.39
C GLU A 213 20.41 1.90 -10.08
N ARG A 214 19.14 2.15 -9.71
CA ARG A 214 18.79 2.77 -8.42
C ARG A 214 19.19 1.88 -7.25
N ALA A 215 18.86 0.58 -7.33
CA ALA A 215 19.18 -0.38 -6.29
C ALA A 215 20.70 -0.53 -6.11
N GLU A 216 21.47 -0.55 -7.20
CA GLU A 216 22.93 -0.60 -7.17
C GLU A 216 23.52 0.67 -6.54
N LYS A 217 23.06 1.85 -6.95
CA LYS A 217 23.49 3.13 -6.36
C LYS A 217 23.20 3.18 -4.86
N ALA A 218 22.00 2.75 -4.44
CA ALA A 218 21.61 2.70 -3.04
C ALA A 218 22.42 1.68 -2.23
N ALA A 219 22.92 0.61 -2.85
CA ALA A 219 23.79 -0.37 -2.18
C ALA A 219 25.24 0.11 -2.02
N THR A 220 25.66 1.11 -2.79
CA THR A 220 27.02 1.68 -2.76
C THR A 220 27.16 2.93 -1.89
N GLN A 221 26.06 3.44 -1.34
CA GLN A 221 26.00 4.60 -0.44
C GLN A 221 25.78 4.15 1.01
#